data_AF-A0AA38H2H5-F1
#
_entry.id   AF-A0AA38H2H5-F1
#
_cell.length_a   1.000
_cell.length_b   1.000
_cell.length_c   1.000
_cell.angle_alpha   90.00
_cell.angle_beta   90.00
_cell.angle_gamma   90.00
#
_symmetry.space_group_name_H-M   'P 1'
#
loop_
_entity.id
_entity.type
_entity.pdbx_description
1 polymer ?
#
loop_
_entity_poly.entity_id
_entity_poly.type
_entity_poly.pdbx_seq_one_letter_code
_entity_poly.pdbx_strand_id
1 'polypeptide(L)' 'SFILPIDYPQWISNIIPVTKVTGDFTFAWIYDLNLAYPKDDFPLPGIDQLVDLTTNHEMLSLMDGFS' A
#
# COMPACT_ATOMS: atom_id res chain seq x y z
N SER A 1 17.55 -9.78 0.12
CA SER A 1 17.39 -8.31 0.13
C SER A 1 16.69 -7.91 -1.15
N PHE A 2 15.58 -7.17 -1.06
CA PHE A 2 14.78 -6.75 -2.22
C PHE A 2 15.22 -5.41 -2.82
N ILE A 3 16.21 -4.75 -2.22
CA ILE A 3 16.74 -3.46 -2.67
C ILE A 3 18.20 -3.65 -3.04
N LEU A 4 18.56 -3.18 -4.23
CA LEU A 4 19.92 -3.20 -4.76
C LEU A 4 20.34 -1.77 -5.14
N PRO A 5 21.61 -1.40 -4.95
CA PRO A 5 22.12 -0.12 -5.44
C PRO A 5 22.13 -0.12 -6.97
N ILE A 6 21.80 1.02 -7.57
CA ILE A 6 21.88 1.25 -9.01
C ILE A 6 22.62 2.56 -9.27
N ASP A 7 23.55 2.53 -10.23
CA ASP A 7 24.24 3.72 -10.68
C ASP A 7 23.47 4.37 -11.83
N TYR A 8 23.22 5.68 -11.72
CA TYR A 8 22.56 6.50 -12.75
C TYR A 8 21.14 6.04 -13.13
N PRO A 9 20.16 6.08 -12.21
CA PRO A 9 18.78 5.72 -12.53
C PRO A 9 18.17 6.73 -13.51
N GLN A 10 17.47 6.24 -14.53
CA GLN A 10 16.73 7.08 -15.48
C GLN A 10 15.51 7.76 -14.82
N TRP A 11 14.98 7.17 -13.75
CA TRP A 11 13.83 7.66 -13.00
C TRP A 11 14.06 7.49 -11.50
N ILE A 12 13.70 8.52 -10.73
CA ILE A 12 13.70 8.49 -9.26
C ILE A 12 12.34 8.96 -8.77
N SER A 13 11.74 8.22 -7.83
CA SER A 13 10.52 8.64 -7.15
C SER A 13 10.87 9.45 -5.90
N ASN A 14 10.03 10.39 -5.51
CA ASN A 14 10.26 11.11 -4.25
C ASN A 14 10.08 10.15 -3.07
N ILE A 15 11.00 10.24 -2.12
CA ILE A 15 10.89 9.53 -0.85
C ILE A 15 10.22 10.47 0.13
N ILE A 16 8.96 10.18 0.46
CA ILE A 16 8.16 10.99 1.38
C ILE A 16 8.23 10.36 2.77
N PRO A 17 8.70 11.07 3.80
CA PRO A 17 8.57 10.61 5.17
C PRO A 17 7.10 10.70 5.61
N VAL A 18 6.55 9.58 6.03
CA VAL A 18 5.20 9.45 6.58
C VAL A 18 5.32 9.16 8.06
N THR A 19 4.74 10.01 8.89
CA THR A 19 4.64 9.78 10.33
C THR A 19 3.54 8.78 10.63
N LYS A 20 3.89 7.72 11.35
CA LYS A 20 2.94 6.76 11.92
C LYS A 20 2.26 7.38 13.13
N VAL A 21 1.06 6.87 13.41
CA VAL A 21 0.34 7.18 14.66
C VAL A 21 1.12 6.76 15.92
N THR A 22 2.08 5.84 15.80
CA THR A 22 2.97 5.43 16.89
C THR A 22 4.08 6.45 17.19
N GLY A 23 4.22 7.51 16.38
CA GLY A 23 5.28 8.52 16.51
C GLY A 23 6.55 8.20 15.71
N ASP A 24 6.66 6.98 15.17
CA ASP A 24 7.75 6.59 14.26
C ASP A 24 7.53 7.17 12.86
N PHE A 25 8.59 7.22 12.04
CA PHE A 25 8.49 7.56 10.63
C PHE A 25 8.70 6.32 9.74
N THR A 26 8.04 6.32 8.60
CA THR A 26 8.25 5.36 7.50
C THR A 26 8.43 6.12 6.20
N PHE A 27 9.26 5.59 5.31
CA PHE A 27 9.47 6.19 4.00
C PHE A 27 8.51 5.59 2.99
N ALA A 28 7.71 6.44 2.34
CA ALA A 28 6.84 6.07 1.24
C ALA A 28 7.49 6.51 -0.08
N TRP A 29 7.81 5.55 -0.96
CA TRP A 29 8.36 5.79 -2.29
C TRP A 29 7.35 5.51 -3.43
N ILE A 30 6.22 4.88 -3.09
CA ILE A 30 5.16 4.47 -4.02
C ILE A 30 4.01 5.49 -4.07
N TYR A 31 3.99 6.50 -3.18
CA TYR A 31 2.89 7.47 -3.12
C TYR A 31 2.72 8.24 -4.44
N ASP A 32 3.80 8.83 -4.95
CA ASP A 32 3.78 9.56 -6.23
C ASP A 32 3.47 8.63 -7.40
N LEU A 33 3.94 7.37 -7.34
CA LEU A 33 3.68 6.38 -8.38
C LEU A 33 2.19 6.00 -8.43
N ASN A 34 1.56 5.78 -7.28
CA ASN A 34 0.13 5.48 -7.18
C ASN A 34 -0.74 6.67 -7.64
N LEU A 35 -0.29 7.91 -7.42
CA LEU A 35 -0.99 9.10 -7.91
C LEU A 35 -0.84 9.29 -9.43
N ALA A 36 0.36 9.09 -9.98
CA ALA A 36 0.61 9.22 -11.41
C ALA A 36 -0.03 8.09 -12.22
N TYR A 37 -0.22 6.92 -11.60
CA TYR A 37 -0.79 5.75 -12.23
C TYR A 37 -1.75 5.02 -11.28
N PRO A 38 -3.04 5.41 -11.26
CA PRO A 38 -4.07 4.77 -10.44
C PRO A 38 -4.52 3.44 -11.08
N LYS A 39 -3.58 2.57 -11.47
CA LYS A 39 -3.93 1.27 -12.03
C LYS A 39 -4.24 0.30 -10.93
N ASP A 40 -5.50 -0.08 -10.89
CA ASP A 40 -5.98 -1.24 -10.15
C ASP A 40 -6.02 -2.44 -11.10
N ASP A 41 -4.95 -3.22 -11.11
CA ASP A 41 -4.87 -4.47 -11.91
C ASP A 41 -5.70 -5.61 -11.30
N PHE A 42 -6.14 -5.45 -10.05
CA PHE A 42 -6.85 -6.45 -9.28
C PHE A 42 -8.01 -5.78 -8.53
N PRO A 43 -9.01 -5.25 -9.27
CA PRO A 43 -10.17 -4.68 -8.65
C PRO A 43 -10.80 -5.75 -7.77
N LEU A 44 -10.85 -5.48 -6.47
CA LEU A 44 -11.44 -6.39 -5.51
C LEU A 44 -12.86 -6.71 -5.98
N PRO A 45 -13.23 -7.99 -6.13
CA PRO A 45 -14.58 -8.34 -6.55
C PRO A 45 -15.56 -7.83 -5.48
N GLY A 46 -16.30 -6.77 -5.83
CA GLY A 46 -17.38 -6.21 -5.03
C GLY A 46 -16.98 -5.85 -3.60
N ILE A 47 -16.28 -4.72 -3.41
CA ILE A 47 -16.08 -4.13 -2.08
C ILE A 47 -17.40 -4.04 -1.30
N ASP A 48 -18.50 -3.75 -1.98
CA ASP A 48 -19.83 -3.70 -1.38
C ASP A 48 -20.25 -5.06 -0.79
N GLN A 49 -19.94 -6.17 -1.45
CA GLN A 49 -20.22 -7.51 -0.92
C GLN A 49 -19.33 -7.83 0.28
N LEU A 50 -18.06 -7.44 0.26
CA LEU A 50 -17.16 -7.60 1.41
C LEU A 50 -17.67 -6.77 2.61
N VAL A 51 -18.08 -5.52 2.37
CA VAL A 51 -18.65 -4.64 3.39
C VAL A 51 -19.95 -5.23 3.94
N ASP A 52 -20.87 -5.67 3.09
CA ASP A 52 -22.14 -6.28 3.49
C ASP A 52 -21.92 -7.56 4.31
N LEU A 53 -20.98 -8.41 3.88
CA LEU A 53 -20.63 -9.64 4.61
C LEU A 53 -20.04 -9.31 5.99
N THR A 54 -19.26 -8.24 6.11
CA THR A 54 -18.60 -7.87 7.37
C THR A 54 -19.48 -7.02 8.30
N THR A 55 -20.51 -6.35 7.79
CA THR A 55 -21.38 -5.41 8.56
C THR A 55 -22.14 -6.09 9.70
N ASN A 56 -22.29 -7.41 9.69
CA ASN A 56 -22.98 -8.17 10.74
C ASN A 56 -22.06 -9.13 11.54
N HIS A 57 -20.74 -8.99 11.43
CA HIS A 57 -19.79 -9.78 12.21
C HIS A 57 -19.25 -8.95 13.38
N GLU A 58 -19.28 -9.53 14.59
CA GLU A 58 -18.78 -8.87 15.81
C GLU A 58 -17.25 -8.72 15.83
N MET A 59 -16.53 -9.47 14.99
CA MET A 59 -15.07 -9.44 14.90
C MET A 59 -14.59 -9.75 13.49
N LEU A 60 -13.61 -8.95 13.02
CA LEU A 60 -12.91 -9.15 11.76
C LEU A 60 -11.41 -9.35 12.03
N SER A 61 -10.80 -10.33 11.37
CA SER A 61 -9.36 -10.51 11.37
C SER A 61 -8.83 -10.37 9.94
N LEU A 62 -7.83 -9.50 9.77
CA LEU A 62 -7.15 -9.28 8.50
C LEU A 62 -5.79 -9.96 8.59
N MET A 63 -5.54 -10.94 7.72
CA MET A 63 -4.25 -11.62 7.62
C MET A 63 -3.38 -10.91 6.57
N ASP A 64 -2.11 -10.65 6.92
CA ASP A 64 -1.13 -10.14 5.97
C ASP A 64 -0.60 -11.28 5.09
N GLY A 65 -0.64 -11.09 3.77
CA GLY A 65 -0.46 -12.14 2.77
C GLY A 65 0.91 -12.18 2.10
N PHE A 66 1.88 -11.41 2.58
CA PHE A 66 3.17 -11.26 1.92
C PHE A 66 4.34 -11.56 2.88
N SER A 67 5.28 -12.40 2.45
CA SER A 67 6.54 -12.70 3.14
C SER A 67 7.74 -12.56 2.21
#